data_AF-A0A935FG54-F1
#
_entry.id   AF-A0A935FG54-F1
#
_cell.length_a   1.000
_cell.length_b   1.000
_cell.length_c   1.000
_cell.angle_alpha   90.00
_cell.angle_beta   90.00
_cell.angle_gamma   90.00
#
_symmetry.space_group_name_H-M   'P 1'
#
loop_
_entity.id
_entity.type
_entity.pdbx_description
1 polymer ?
#
loop_
_entity_poly.entity_id
_entity_poly.type
_entity_poly.pdbx_seq_one_letter_code
_entity_poly.pdbx_strand_id
1 'polypeptide(L)'
;MNYAATGNLECKRRMEYIIQELKECQDANGEKYPDWAKGYAGAVPNGQKIWSGFKKGDFTAFRAAWVPFYNIHKMYEGLSDAWLYTGNTKAKELFLKFCDWGISISSGLSDTQLQSVLDTEHGGMNEVFADAYQTTGEKNTSMQPGVFLIGCCWMRWQQVRIIWITNMPIPRCPRR
;
A
#
# COMPACT_ATOMS: atom_id res chain seq x y z
N MET A 1 0.86 13.54 10.89
CA MET A 1 1.83 14.65 10.90
C MET A 1 1.43 15.86 11.75
N ASN A 2 0.30 16.56 11.50
CA ASN A 2 -0.02 17.81 12.24
C ASN A 2 -0.02 17.66 13.77
N TYR A 3 -0.66 16.60 14.31
CA TYR A 3 -0.65 16.30 15.74
C TYR A 3 0.76 16.10 16.29
N ALA A 4 1.63 15.36 15.58
CA ALA A 4 3.00 15.10 16.04
C ALA A 4 3.84 16.39 16.12
N ALA A 5 3.59 17.36 15.22
CA ALA A 5 4.31 18.62 15.20
C ALA A 5 3.79 19.64 16.23
N THR A 6 2.49 19.63 16.54
CA THR A 6 1.85 20.71 17.32
C THR A 6 1.26 20.27 18.66
N GLY A 7 1.09 18.96 18.87
CA GLY A 7 0.35 18.44 20.02
C GLY A 7 -1.17 18.68 19.96
N ASN A 8 -1.74 19.12 18.82
CA ASN A 8 -3.16 19.42 18.70
C ASN A 8 -4.05 18.19 18.97
N LEU A 9 -4.74 18.20 20.11
CA LEU A 9 -5.57 17.09 20.57
C LEU A 9 -6.82 16.85 19.72
N GLU A 10 -7.37 17.86 19.05
CA GLU A 10 -8.50 17.67 18.14
C GLU A 10 -8.06 16.92 16.87
N CYS A 11 -6.87 17.23 16.34
CA CYS A 11 -6.29 16.46 15.24
C CYS A 11 -6.04 14.99 15.65
N LYS A 12 -5.55 14.76 16.88
CA LYS A 12 -5.39 13.41 17.42
C LYS A 12 -6.73 12.67 17.50
N ARG A 13 -7.75 13.30 18.10
CA ARG A 13 -9.08 12.70 18.28
C ARG A 13 -9.71 12.32 16.94
N ARG A 14 -9.61 13.18 15.92
CA ARG A 14 -10.12 12.89 14.57
C ARG A 14 -9.38 11.73 13.91
N MET A 15 -8.05 11.71 14.01
CA MET A 15 -7.23 10.62 13.48
C MET A 15 -7.61 9.28 14.14
N GLU A 16 -7.72 9.25 15.46
CA GLU A 16 -8.10 8.04 16.22
C GLU A 16 -9.50 7.56 15.87
N TYR A 17 -10.46 8.48 15.69
CA TYR A 17 -11.80 8.17 15.23
C TYR A 17 -11.78 7.54 13.82
N ILE A 18 -11.09 8.16 12.86
CA ILE A 18 -10.99 7.64 11.48
C ILE A 18 -10.34 6.24 11.47
N ILE A 19 -9.27 6.02 12.25
CA ILE A 19 -8.63 4.71 12.37
C ILE A 19 -9.61 3.66 12.90
N GLN A 20 -10.44 4.03 13.89
CA GLN A 20 -11.44 3.12 14.44
C GLN A 20 -12.49 2.72 13.40
N GLU A 21 -13.05 3.68 12.66
CA GLU A 21 -14.03 3.42 11.60
C GLU A 21 -13.43 2.58 10.46
N LEU A 22 -12.18 2.86 10.07
CA LEU A 22 -11.46 2.07 9.07
C LEU A 22 -11.25 0.62 9.52
N LYS A 23 -11.01 0.41 10.82
CA LYS A 23 -10.88 -0.93 11.38
C LYS A 23 -12.17 -1.72 11.26
N GLU A 24 -13.29 -1.11 11.64
CA GLU A 24 -14.60 -1.74 11.52
C GLU A 24 -14.91 -2.10 10.07
N CYS A 25 -14.58 -1.22 9.13
CA CYS A 25 -14.71 -1.49 7.70
C CYS A 25 -13.79 -2.64 7.22
N GLN A 26 -12.52 -2.66 7.64
CA GLN A 26 -11.56 -3.70 7.24
C GLN A 26 -11.98 -5.07 7.78
N ASP A 27 -12.40 -5.15 9.04
CA ASP A 27 -12.84 -6.39 9.68
C ASP A 27 -14.14 -6.89 9.01
N ALA A 28 -15.15 -6.03 8.83
CA ALA A 28 -16.40 -6.39 8.14
C ALA A 28 -16.19 -6.82 6.68
N ASN A 29 -15.29 -6.16 5.94
CA ASN A 29 -14.95 -6.56 4.58
C ASN A 29 -14.29 -7.94 4.55
N GLY A 30 -13.38 -8.21 5.49
CA GLY A 30 -12.70 -9.50 5.60
C GLY A 30 -13.65 -10.66 5.94
N GLU A 31 -14.67 -10.41 6.76
CA GLU A 31 -15.73 -11.39 7.04
C GLU A 31 -16.65 -11.60 5.84
N LYS A 32 -17.07 -10.52 5.18
CA LYS A 32 -18.03 -10.58 4.07
C LYS A 32 -17.44 -11.18 2.79
N TYR A 33 -16.16 -10.91 2.52
CA TYR A 33 -15.49 -11.33 1.30
C TYR A 33 -14.09 -11.91 1.58
N PRO A 34 -14.01 -13.10 2.21
CA PRO A 34 -12.74 -13.68 2.66
C PRO A 34 -11.74 -13.96 1.53
N ASP A 35 -12.22 -14.18 0.30
CA ASP A 35 -11.39 -14.56 -0.84
C ASP A 35 -10.52 -13.41 -1.39
N TRP A 36 -11.05 -12.17 -1.37
CA TRP A 36 -10.38 -11.02 -1.96
C TRP A 36 -10.20 -9.84 -1.01
N ALA A 37 -10.99 -9.71 0.07
CA ALA A 37 -11.00 -8.51 0.90
C ALA A 37 -10.44 -8.71 2.32
N LYS A 38 -9.91 -9.90 2.64
CA LYS A 38 -9.30 -10.14 3.95
C LYS A 38 -8.09 -9.22 4.15
N GLY A 39 -8.20 -8.28 5.09
CA GLY A 39 -7.19 -7.24 5.34
C GLY A 39 -7.32 -5.98 4.45
N TYR A 40 -8.29 -5.93 3.55
CA TYR A 40 -8.48 -4.79 2.64
C TYR A 40 -9.09 -3.57 3.35
N ALA A 41 -8.41 -2.42 3.28
CA ALA A 41 -8.84 -1.15 3.85
C ALA A 41 -9.04 -0.04 2.79
N GLY A 42 -9.29 -0.40 1.53
CA GLY A 42 -9.51 0.55 0.44
C GLY A 42 -10.98 0.88 0.17
N ALA A 43 -11.23 1.96 -0.57
CA ALA A 43 -12.57 2.44 -0.92
C ALA A 43 -12.84 2.44 -2.43
N VAL A 44 -12.07 1.68 -3.21
CA VAL A 44 -12.22 1.61 -4.67
C VAL A 44 -13.62 1.09 -5.04
N PRO A 45 -14.42 1.86 -5.82
CA PRO A 45 -15.72 1.41 -6.29
C PRO A 45 -15.62 0.10 -7.09
N ASN A 46 -16.60 -0.78 -6.95
CA ASN A 46 -16.59 -2.11 -7.58
C ASN A 46 -15.35 -2.96 -7.23
N GLY A 47 -14.76 -2.75 -6.05
CA GLY A 47 -13.58 -3.47 -5.57
C GLY A 47 -13.71 -5.00 -5.68
N GLN A 48 -14.90 -5.57 -5.42
CA GLN A 48 -15.12 -7.01 -5.59
C GLN A 48 -14.79 -7.49 -7.01
N LYS A 49 -15.28 -6.80 -8.05
CA LYS A 49 -15.02 -7.17 -9.44
C LYS A 49 -13.55 -6.96 -9.80
N ILE A 50 -12.98 -5.84 -9.37
CA ILE A 50 -11.59 -5.46 -9.64
C ILE A 50 -10.64 -6.48 -9.02
N TRP A 51 -10.71 -6.66 -7.69
CA TRP A 51 -9.73 -7.44 -6.95
C TRP A 51 -9.89 -8.94 -7.13
N SER A 52 -11.13 -9.44 -7.27
CA SER A 52 -11.34 -10.87 -7.56
C SER A 52 -10.83 -11.26 -8.95
N GLY A 53 -10.96 -10.37 -9.95
CA GLY A 53 -10.37 -10.56 -11.28
C GLY A 53 -8.84 -10.43 -11.23
N PHE A 54 -8.36 -9.38 -10.56
CA PHE A 54 -6.93 -9.11 -10.38
C PHE A 54 -6.19 -10.31 -9.80
N LYS A 55 -6.71 -10.92 -8.73
CA LYS A 55 -6.12 -12.12 -8.09
C LYS A 55 -6.01 -13.32 -9.03
N LYS A 56 -6.84 -13.38 -10.07
CA LYS A 56 -6.84 -14.43 -11.10
C LYS A 56 -6.01 -14.05 -12.34
N GLY A 57 -5.39 -12.88 -12.35
CA GLY A 57 -4.65 -12.34 -13.50
C GLY A 57 -5.53 -11.72 -14.59
N ASP A 58 -6.82 -11.48 -14.32
CA ASP A 58 -7.68 -10.69 -15.21
C ASP A 58 -7.67 -9.22 -14.78
N PHE A 59 -6.97 -8.40 -15.56
CA PHE A 59 -6.82 -6.98 -15.30
C PHE A 59 -7.85 -6.10 -16.02
N THR A 60 -8.86 -6.68 -16.68
CA THR A 60 -9.84 -5.91 -17.47
C THR A 60 -10.58 -4.89 -16.62
N ALA A 61 -11.11 -5.33 -15.46
CA ALA A 61 -11.81 -4.43 -14.54
C ALA A 61 -10.86 -3.44 -13.85
N PHE A 62 -9.63 -3.87 -13.56
CA PHE A 62 -8.60 -3.02 -12.95
C PHE A 62 -8.21 -1.86 -13.88
N ARG A 63 -7.97 -2.15 -15.16
CA ARG A 63 -7.59 -1.15 -16.18
C ARG A 63 -8.74 -0.24 -16.60
N ALA A 64 -9.99 -0.69 -16.45
CA ALA A 64 -11.17 0.12 -16.68
C ALA A 64 -11.50 1.08 -15.53
N ALA A 65 -10.91 0.86 -14.35
CA ALA A 65 -11.14 1.69 -13.17
C ALA A 65 -10.14 2.86 -13.12
N TRP A 66 -10.51 3.91 -12.39
CA TRP A 66 -9.65 5.08 -12.26
C TRP A 66 -8.54 4.83 -11.23
N VAL A 67 -7.39 4.38 -11.74
CA VAL A 67 -6.11 4.21 -11.01
C VAL A 67 -6.24 3.53 -9.64
N PRO A 68 -6.70 2.26 -9.56
CA PRO A 68 -7.03 1.61 -8.29
C PRO A 68 -5.87 1.54 -7.30
N PHE A 69 -4.65 1.28 -7.80
CA PHE A 69 -3.46 1.25 -6.97
C PHE A 69 -3.07 2.62 -6.44
N TYR A 70 -3.21 3.68 -7.24
CA TYR A 70 -3.04 5.04 -6.73
C TYR A 70 -4.06 5.38 -5.63
N ASN A 71 -5.31 4.90 -5.72
CA ASN A 71 -6.29 5.17 -4.69
C ASN A 71 -5.89 4.54 -3.34
N ILE A 72 -5.52 3.26 -3.36
CA ILE A 72 -5.21 2.54 -2.13
C ILE A 72 -3.85 2.91 -1.56
N HIS A 73 -2.89 3.37 -2.37
CA HIS A 73 -1.57 3.75 -1.85
C HIS A 73 -1.66 4.92 -0.86
N LYS A 74 -2.63 5.83 -1.04
CA LYS A 74 -2.91 6.91 -0.07
C LYS A 74 -3.38 6.37 1.28
N MET A 75 -4.15 5.27 1.25
CA MET A 75 -4.58 4.60 2.48
C MET A 75 -3.40 3.94 3.18
N TYR A 76 -2.49 3.29 2.44
CA TYR A 76 -1.25 2.75 3.01
C TYR A 76 -0.38 3.84 3.65
N GLU A 77 -0.10 4.92 2.91
CA GLU A 77 0.69 6.06 3.40
C GLU A 77 0.06 6.67 4.65
N GLY A 78 -1.26 6.91 4.64
CA GLY A 78 -1.97 7.49 5.78
C GLY A 78 -1.94 6.63 7.05
N LEU A 79 -2.06 5.30 6.91
CA LEU A 79 -1.96 4.37 8.04
C LEU A 79 -0.52 4.25 8.55
N SER A 80 0.46 4.19 7.65
CA SER A 80 1.88 4.19 7.98
C SER A 80 2.25 5.47 8.76
N ASP A 81 1.85 6.64 8.25
CA ASP A 81 2.08 7.93 8.91
C ASP A 81 1.43 7.99 10.30
N ALA A 82 0.18 7.53 10.42
CA ALA A 82 -0.48 7.50 11.71
C ALA A 82 0.29 6.65 12.73
N TRP A 83 0.83 5.51 12.30
CA TRP A 83 1.68 4.68 13.16
C TRP A 83 3.02 5.37 13.47
N LEU A 84 3.80 5.76 12.46
CA LEU A 84 5.16 6.27 12.62
C LEU A 84 5.22 7.59 13.40
N TYR A 85 4.31 8.52 13.13
CA TYR A 85 4.34 9.84 13.76
C TYR A 85 3.68 9.89 15.14
N THR A 86 2.87 8.89 15.51
CA THR A 86 2.08 8.96 16.76
C THR A 86 2.21 7.72 17.65
N GLY A 87 2.84 6.65 17.17
CA GLY A 87 2.93 5.37 17.87
C GLY A 87 1.60 4.62 17.96
N ASN A 88 0.58 4.99 17.16
CA ASN A 88 -0.73 4.39 17.23
C ASN A 88 -0.70 2.92 16.79
N THR A 89 -0.93 2.01 17.75
CA THR A 89 -0.84 0.56 17.52
C THR A 89 -2.00 0.00 16.69
N LYS A 90 -3.18 0.64 16.72
CA LYS A 90 -4.30 0.26 15.84
C LYS A 90 -3.98 0.59 14.39
N ALA A 91 -3.38 1.75 14.12
CA ALA A 91 -2.91 2.10 12.77
C ALA A 91 -1.86 1.09 12.26
N LYS A 92 -0.92 0.68 13.14
CA LYS A 92 0.04 -0.38 12.82
C LYS A 92 -0.66 -1.68 12.44
N GLU A 93 -1.61 -2.16 13.24
CA GLU A 93 -2.35 -3.40 12.96
C GLU A 93 -3.06 -3.34 11.60
N LEU A 94 -3.79 -2.26 11.33
CA LEU A 94 -4.50 -2.06 10.06
C LEU A 94 -3.54 -2.03 8.88
N PHE A 95 -2.43 -1.30 9.00
CA PHE A 95 -1.41 -1.18 7.98
C PHE A 95 -0.83 -2.55 7.62
N LEU A 96 -0.42 -3.34 8.62
CA LEU A 96 0.18 -4.66 8.39
C LEU A 96 -0.81 -5.65 7.77
N LYS A 97 -2.05 -5.69 8.27
CA LYS A 97 -3.13 -6.48 7.65
C LYS A 97 -3.38 -6.06 6.19
N PHE A 98 -3.25 -4.76 5.90
CA PHE A 98 -3.41 -4.27 4.55
C PHE A 98 -2.22 -4.63 3.66
N CYS A 99 -1.00 -4.66 4.19
CA CYS A 99 0.16 -5.19 3.48
C CYS A 99 0.00 -6.67 3.16
N ASP A 100 -0.48 -7.47 4.13
CA ASP A 100 -0.79 -8.89 3.92
C ASP A 100 -1.83 -9.09 2.82
N TRP A 101 -2.86 -8.24 2.76
CA TRP A 101 -3.83 -8.22 1.66
C TRP A 101 -3.14 -7.96 0.31
N GLY A 102 -2.25 -6.96 0.25
CA GLY A 102 -1.53 -6.61 -0.97
C GLY A 102 -0.64 -7.75 -1.48
N ILE A 103 0.02 -8.47 -0.58
CA ILE A 103 0.77 -9.69 -0.90
C ILE A 103 -0.17 -10.80 -1.37
N SER A 104 -1.31 -10.99 -0.69
CA SER A 104 -2.28 -12.03 -1.03
C SER A 104 -2.94 -11.83 -2.40
N ILE A 105 -3.20 -10.58 -2.79
CA ILE A 105 -3.85 -10.28 -4.08
C ILE A 105 -2.90 -10.49 -5.26
N SER A 106 -1.58 -10.40 -5.05
CA SER A 106 -0.56 -10.53 -6.08
C SER A 106 0.19 -11.86 -6.10
N SER A 107 0.06 -12.70 -5.06
CA SER A 107 0.89 -13.90 -4.88
C SER A 107 0.77 -14.97 -5.98
N GLY A 108 -0.33 -14.97 -6.72
CA GLY A 108 -0.56 -15.90 -7.84
C GLY A 108 -0.15 -15.36 -9.22
N LEU A 109 0.39 -14.14 -9.29
CA LEU A 109 0.72 -13.48 -10.55
C LEU A 109 2.17 -13.73 -10.95
N SER A 110 2.40 -13.92 -12.25
CA SER A 110 3.76 -13.97 -12.81
C SER A 110 4.42 -12.59 -12.84
N ASP A 111 5.76 -12.56 -12.91
CA ASP A 111 6.51 -11.31 -13.06
C ASP A 111 6.04 -10.48 -14.26
N THR A 112 5.73 -11.14 -15.40
CA THR A 112 5.22 -10.44 -16.59
C THR A 112 3.86 -9.81 -16.34
N GLN A 113 2.97 -10.50 -15.61
CA GLN A 113 1.68 -9.94 -15.23
C GLN A 113 1.86 -8.76 -14.28
N LEU A 114 2.70 -8.88 -13.25
CA LEU A 114 3.01 -7.79 -12.31
C LEU A 114 3.60 -6.58 -13.03
N GLN A 115 4.53 -6.78 -13.97
CA GLN A 115 5.06 -5.69 -14.79
C GLN A 115 3.96 -5.00 -15.60
N SER A 116 3.04 -5.76 -16.22
CA SER A 116 1.94 -5.18 -17.00
C SER A 116 0.88 -4.43 -16.17
N VAL A 117 0.90 -4.58 -14.85
CA VAL A 117 0.05 -3.81 -13.94
C VAL A 117 0.60 -2.40 -13.74
N LEU A 118 1.93 -2.21 -13.88
CA LEU A 118 2.60 -0.93 -13.72
C LEU A 118 2.32 0.07 -14.84
N ASP A 119 1.74 -0.39 -15.95
CA ASP A 119 1.21 0.47 -17.01
C ASP A 119 0.05 1.35 -16.52
N THR A 120 -0.59 0.98 -15.41
CA THR A 120 -1.59 1.81 -14.71
C THR A 120 -0.91 2.55 -13.56
N GLU A 121 -1.26 3.82 -13.36
CA GLU A 121 -0.72 4.61 -12.25
C GLU A 121 -0.94 3.89 -10.91
N HIS A 122 0.16 3.69 -10.21
CA HIS A 122 0.25 2.88 -8.99
C HIS A 122 0.87 3.64 -7.82
N GLY A 123 1.10 4.96 -7.99
CA GLY A 123 1.61 5.82 -6.93
C GLY A 123 2.86 5.28 -6.24
N GLY A 124 2.89 5.38 -4.92
CA GLY A 124 4.00 4.96 -4.06
C GLY A 124 3.92 3.52 -3.56
N MET A 125 3.18 2.62 -4.22
CA MET A 125 2.99 1.24 -3.71
C MET A 125 4.32 0.51 -3.43
N ASN A 126 5.35 0.74 -4.25
CA ASN A 126 6.67 0.14 -4.02
C ASN A 126 7.35 0.67 -2.74
N GLU A 127 7.20 1.97 -2.47
CA GLU A 127 7.74 2.63 -1.27
C GLU A 127 7.04 2.11 -0.01
N VAL A 128 5.71 2.01 -0.05
CA VAL A 128 4.90 1.44 1.04
C VAL A 128 5.41 0.08 1.50
N PHE A 129 5.67 -0.85 0.56
CA PHE A 129 6.15 -2.19 0.92
C PHE A 129 7.61 -2.20 1.37
N ALA A 130 8.46 -1.36 0.77
CA ALA A 130 9.84 -1.20 1.21
C ALA A 130 9.91 -0.66 2.66
N ASP A 131 9.08 0.33 2.98
CA ASP A 131 8.97 0.93 4.31
C ASP A 131 8.38 -0.07 5.30
N ALA A 132 7.35 -0.84 4.92
CA ALA A 132 6.80 -1.90 5.76
C ALA A 132 7.87 -2.93 6.15
N TYR A 133 8.70 -3.35 5.19
CA TYR A 133 9.80 -4.28 5.44
C TYR A 133 10.85 -3.65 6.37
N GLN A 134 11.22 -2.39 6.15
CA GLN A 134 12.22 -1.70 6.98
C GLN A 134 11.73 -1.46 8.41
N THR A 135 10.47 -1.05 8.58
CA THR A 135 9.91 -0.62 9.88
C THR A 135 9.51 -1.78 10.78
N THR A 136 9.11 -2.91 10.22
CA THR A 136 8.76 -4.10 11.01
C THR A 136 9.98 -4.88 11.47
N GLY A 137 11.11 -4.79 10.73
CA GLY A 137 12.30 -5.59 10.98
C GLY A 137 12.06 -7.10 10.86
N GLU A 138 10.85 -7.51 10.50
CA GLU A 138 10.49 -8.90 10.33
C GLU A 138 11.07 -9.37 9.01
N LYS A 139 12.06 -10.26 9.11
CA LYS A 139 12.44 -11.16 8.01
C LYS A 139 11.31 -12.18 7.71
N ASN A 140 10.05 -11.79 7.87
CA ASN A 140 8.93 -12.63 7.50
C ASN A 140 8.94 -12.73 5.98
N THR A 141 9.03 -13.96 5.50
CA THR A 141 9.16 -14.35 4.09
C THR A 141 8.00 -13.85 3.21
N SER A 142 6.89 -13.43 3.80
CA SER A 142 5.73 -12.83 3.11
C SER A 142 5.95 -11.40 2.65
N MET A 143 6.72 -10.59 3.40
CA MET A 143 7.03 -9.19 3.08
C MET A 143 8.33 -9.04 2.29
N GLN A 144 8.89 -10.14 1.79
CA GLN A 144 10.14 -10.06 1.06
C GLN A 144 9.97 -9.21 -0.21
N PRO A 145 10.89 -8.26 -0.43
CA PRO A 145 11.07 -7.51 -1.68
C PRO A 145 10.74 -8.25 -2.99
N GLY A 146 11.03 -9.55 -3.05
CA GLY A 146 10.84 -10.38 -4.23
C GLY A 146 9.39 -10.67 -4.65
N VAL A 147 8.39 -10.44 -3.79
CA VAL A 147 7.00 -10.87 -4.06
C VAL A 147 6.12 -9.76 -4.66
N PHE A 148 6.48 -8.49 -4.45
CA PHE A 148 5.75 -7.38 -5.08
C PHE A 148 6.54 -6.67 -6.17
N LEU A 149 7.84 -6.30 -5.99
CA LEU A 149 8.55 -5.50 -7.01
C LEU A 149 10.03 -5.18 -6.75
N ILE A 150 10.87 -6.14 -6.36
CA ILE A 150 12.32 -5.84 -6.19
C ILE A 150 13.23 -6.67 -7.11
N GLY A 151 12.70 -7.66 -7.85
CA GLY A 151 13.49 -8.36 -8.89
C GLY A 151 14.12 -7.42 -9.94
N CYS A 152 13.39 -6.39 -10.39
CA CYS A 152 13.92 -5.42 -11.36
C CYS A 152 14.58 -4.17 -10.73
N CYS A 153 14.20 -3.78 -9.50
CA CYS A 153 14.75 -2.58 -8.86
C CYS A 153 15.98 -2.85 -7.99
N TRP A 154 16.11 -4.01 -7.34
CA TRP A 154 17.27 -4.29 -6.47
C TRP A 154 18.56 -4.49 -7.23
N MET A 155 18.52 -5.26 -8.34
CA MET A 155 19.71 -5.47 -9.17
C MET A 155 20.23 -4.17 -9.77
N ARG A 156 19.43 -3.10 -9.73
CA ARG A 156 19.82 -1.76 -10.20
C ARG A 156 20.04 -0.73 -9.09
N TRP A 157 19.69 -1.04 -7.84
CA TRP A 157 19.90 -0.16 -6.69
C TRP A 157 21.35 -0.17 -6.15
N GLN A 158 22.17 -1.16 -6.51
CA GLN A 158 23.61 -1.09 -6.31
C GLN A 158 24.36 -0.34 -7.44
N GLN A 159 23.70 0.08 -8.53
CA GLN A 159 24.39 0.62 -9.70
C GLN A 159 23.80 1.89 -10.35
N VAL A 160 22.71 2.46 -9.84
CA VAL A 160 22.12 3.69 -10.43
C VAL A 160 22.02 4.81 -9.41
N ARG A 161 23.19 5.40 -9.11
CA ARG A 161 23.28 6.86 -9.15
C ARG A 161 23.22 7.24 -10.64
N ILE A 162 22.34 8.19 -10.98
CA ILE A 162 22.20 8.86 -12.28
C ILE A 162 21.33 8.09 -13.29
N ILE A 163 20.37 8.80 -13.89
CA ILE A 163 19.47 8.39 -15.01
C ILE A 163 18.12 7.78 -14.59
N TRP A 164 17.25 8.56 -13.95
CA TRP A 164 15.79 8.51 -14.14
C TRP A 164 15.22 9.91 -13.85
N ILE A 165 15.62 10.88 -14.69
CA ILE A 165 15.04 12.21 -14.74
C ILE A 165 14.59 12.39 -16.19
N THR A 166 13.29 12.24 -16.45
CA THR A 166 12.53 12.97 -17.48
C THR A 166 11.08 12.51 -17.38
N ASN A 167 10.20 13.45 -17.05
CA ASN A 167 8.74 13.35 -17.04
C ASN A 167 8.07 12.65 -15.85
N MET A 168 8.07 13.30 -14.68
CA MET A 168 6.87 13.64 -13.87
C MET A 168 7.31 14.33 -12.56
N PRO A 169 6.61 15.39 -12.08
CA PRO A 169 7.06 16.20 -10.95
C PRO A 169 6.76 15.53 -9.60
N ILE A 170 7.78 14.89 -9.02
CA ILE A 170 7.82 14.41 -7.62
C ILE A 170 8.07 15.62 -6.67
N PRO A 171 7.44 15.71 -5.48
CA PRO A 171 7.92 16.60 -4.43
C PRO A 171 9.26 16.07 -3.86
N ARG A 172 10.37 16.73 -4.19
CA ARG A 172 11.73 16.35 -3.76
C ARG A 172 12.01 16.79 -2.32
N CYS A 173 12.58 15.91 -1.51
CA CYS A 173 13.27 16.25 -0.26
C CYS A 173 14.66 16.88 -0.58
N PRO A 174 15.03 18.06 -0.03
CA PRO A 174 16.34 18.66 -0.26
C PRO A 174 17.43 17.89 0.50
N ARG A 175 18.48 17.47 -0.20
CA ARG A 175 19.64 16.79 0.39
C ARG A 175 20.46 17.76 1.25
N ARG A 176 20.76 17.39 2.50
CA ARG A 176 21.97 17.82 3.21
C ARG A 176 23.09 16.82 2.93
#